data_AF-A0AAX3SA33-F1
#
_entry.id   AF-A0AAX3SA33-F1
#
_cell.length_a   1.000
_cell.length_b   1.000
_cell.length_c   1.000
_cell.angle_alpha   90.00
_cell.angle_beta   90.00
_cell.angle_gamma   90.00
#
_symmetry.space_group_name_H-M   'P 1'
#
loop_
_entity.id
_entity.type
_entity.pdbx_description
1 polymer ?
#
loop_
_entity_poly.entity_id
_entity_poly.type
_entity_poly.pdbx_seq_one_letter_code
_entity_poly.pdbx_strand_id
1 'polypeptide(L)'
;MELGLFIGALAIVYLIPGPDMLLVLHTSSTLGRGHGLATALGLAIARGAHVALAGLGLAALFIAAPWLFDVVRYAGAAYLVWLALQLIRARPSPRTKQHATPLKGSYYMAFRRGLLTNLLNPKSLLFCSVLLPQFVHAEQGAVALQFTLLGAMLVGIGLIYDAFYACIGAKMQRWVAGNQKKQKIQNWVFGTLLIGFALRLAS
;
A
#
# COMPACT_ATOMS: atom_id res chain seq x y z
N MET A 1 21.70 17.35 -5.34
CA MET A 1 20.73 16.23 -5.23
C MET A 1 20.80 15.35 -6.47
N GLU A 2 21.17 14.08 -6.30
CA GLU A 2 21.19 13.05 -7.37
C GLU A 2 19.76 12.58 -7.70
N LEU A 3 18.96 13.44 -8.33
CA LEU A 3 17.53 13.19 -8.53
C LEU A 3 17.25 11.95 -9.40
N GLY A 4 18.09 11.69 -10.41
CA GLY A 4 17.95 10.52 -11.28
C GLY A 4 18.10 9.20 -10.53
N LEU A 5 19.07 9.10 -9.62
CA LEU A 5 19.26 7.93 -8.77
C LEU A 5 18.08 7.72 -7.82
N PHE A 6 17.56 8.80 -7.22
CA PHE A 6 16.40 8.73 -6.35
C PHE A 6 15.16 8.19 -7.09
N ILE A 7 14.86 8.74 -8.27
CA ILE A 7 13.74 8.28 -9.11
C ILE A 7 13.94 6.81 -9.54
N GLY A 8 15.16 6.43 -9.91
CA GLY A 8 15.50 5.05 -10.25
C GLY A 8 15.26 4.08 -9.10
N ALA A 9 15.70 4.43 -7.88
CA ALA A 9 15.46 3.64 -6.68
C ALA A 9 13.96 3.48 -6.39
N LEU A 10 13.18 4.58 -6.49
CA LEU A 10 11.73 4.53 -6.33
C LEU A 10 11.07 3.61 -7.38
N ALA A 11 11.49 3.70 -8.65
CA ALA A 11 10.94 2.87 -9.71
C ALA A 11 11.14 1.37 -9.43
N ILE A 12 12.35 0.96 -9.04
CA ILE A 12 12.67 -0.44 -8.70
C ILE A 12 11.78 -0.92 -7.54
N VAL A 13 11.67 -0.11 -6.48
CA VAL A 13 10.91 -0.48 -5.28
C VAL A 13 9.42 -0.60 -5.58
N TYR A 14 8.85 0.30 -6.37
CA TYR A 14 7.43 0.29 -6.70
C TYR A 14 7.05 -0.73 -7.79
N LEU A 15 8.01 -1.23 -8.56
CA LEU A 15 7.78 -2.26 -9.58
C LEU A 15 7.56 -3.65 -8.96
N ILE A 16 8.18 -3.93 -7.80
CA ILE A 16 8.03 -5.20 -7.10
C ILE A 16 6.77 -5.14 -6.23
N PRO A 17 5.72 -5.91 -6.55
CA PRO A 17 4.44 -5.81 -5.85
C PRO A 17 4.58 -6.28 -4.40
N GLY A 18 4.36 -5.35 -3.47
CA GLY A 18 4.18 -5.62 -2.05
C GLY A 18 2.72 -5.83 -1.65
N PRO A 19 2.42 -5.92 -0.34
CA PRO A 19 1.05 -6.09 0.16
C PRO A 19 0.13 -4.92 -0.26
N ASP A 20 0.66 -3.70 -0.31
CA ASP A 20 -0.05 -2.49 -0.70
C ASP A 20 -0.56 -2.56 -2.15
N MET A 21 0.32 -2.90 -3.09
CA MET A 21 -0.04 -3.06 -4.51
C MET A 21 -1.01 -4.23 -4.72
N LEU A 22 -0.84 -5.33 -3.97
CA LEU A 22 -1.78 -6.46 -4.02
C LEU A 22 -3.18 -6.06 -3.55
N LEU A 23 -3.28 -5.23 -2.50
CA LEU A 23 -4.56 -4.74 -2.01
C LEU A 23 -5.24 -3.84 -3.06
N VAL A 24 -4.51 -2.93 -3.71
CA VAL A 24 -5.04 -2.09 -4.79
C VAL A 24 -5.50 -2.96 -5.96
N LEU A 25 -4.67 -3.93 -6.37
CA LEU A 25 -4.96 -4.83 -7.46
C LEU A 25 -6.22 -5.67 -7.17
N HIS A 26 -6.33 -6.24 -5.97
CA HIS A 26 -7.49 -7.02 -5.51
C HIS A 26 -8.75 -6.16 -5.43
N THR A 27 -8.66 -4.99 -4.80
CA THR A 27 -9.80 -4.08 -4.63
C THR A 27 -10.32 -3.62 -5.99
N SER A 28 -9.43 -3.27 -6.91
CA SER A 28 -9.80 -2.83 -8.24
C SER A 28 -10.37 -3.96 -9.11
N SER A 29 -9.84 -5.17 -8.98
CA SER A 29 -10.36 -6.34 -9.74
C SER A 29 -11.66 -6.90 -9.19
N THR A 30 -12.00 -6.59 -7.94
CA THR A 30 -13.25 -7.02 -7.31
C THR A 30 -14.35 -5.94 -7.43
N LEU A 31 -14.02 -4.69 -7.08
CA LEU A 31 -14.98 -3.59 -6.96
C LEU A 31 -14.88 -2.56 -8.09
N GLY A 32 -13.83 -2.61 -8.90
CA GLY A 32 -13.61 -1.73 -10.04
C GLY A 32 -12.59 -0.62 -9.78
N ARG A 33 -12.23 0.08 -10.87
CA ARG A 33 -11.14 1.08 -10.87
C ARG A 33 -11.28 2.15 -9.80
N GLY A 34 -12.50 2.65 -9.57
CA GLY A 34 -12.75 3.71 -8.58
C GLY A 34 -12.32 3.32 -7.17
N HIS A 35 -12.64 2.10 -6.74
CA HIS A 35 -12.25 1.60 -5.41
C HIS A 35 -10.75 1.32 -5.32
N GLY A 36 -10.14 0.87 -6.42
CA GLY A 36 -8.69 0.78 -6.54
C GLY A 36 -8.01 2.13 -6.33
N LEU A 37 -8.49 3.18 -7.00
CA LEU A 37 -7.96 4.54 -6.83
C LEU A 37 -8.22 5.11 -5.43
N ALA A 38 -9.37 4.85 -4.84
CA ALA A 38 -9.63 5.24 -3.44
C ALA A 38 -8.63 4.57 -2.48
N THR A 39 -8.32 3.29 -2.69
CA THR A 39 -7.29 2.56 -1.94
C THR A 39 -5.91 3.19 -2.14
N ALA A 40 -5.55 3.51 -3.39
CA ALA A 40 -4.29 4.17 -3.75
C ALA A 40 -4.13 5.54 -3.06
N LEU A 41 -5.21 6.32 -2.96
CA LEU A 41 -5.20 7.59 -2.22
C LEU A 41 -4.97 7.36 -0.72
N GLY A 42 -5.57 6.32 -0.14
CA GLY A 42 -5.29 5.93 1.25
C GLY A 42 -3.81 5.60 1.47
N LEU A 43 -3.22 4.83 0.56
CA LEU A 43 -1.78 4.52 0.57
C LEU A 43 -0.92 5.78 0.45
N ALA A 44 -1.28 6.71 -0.42
CA ALA A 44 -0.55 7.95 -0.62
C ALA A 44 -0.54 8.83 0.63
N ILE A 45 -1.68 8.96 1.31
CA ILE A 45 -1.77 9.71 2.58
C ILE A 45 -0.94 9.05 3.68
N ALA A 46 -1.00 7.72 3.82
CA ALA A 46 -0.15 6.98 4.76
C ALA A 46 1.35 7.17 4.46
N ARG A 47 1.75 7.11 3.18
CA ARG A 47 3.13 7.37 2.75
C ARG A 47 3.55 8.80 3.11
N GLY A 48 2.67 9.79 2.93
CA GLY A 48 2.91 11.16 3.38
C GLY A 48 3.13 11.26 4.89
N ALA A 49 2.37 10.52 5.69
CA ALA A 49 2.58 10.45 7.14
C ALA A 49 3.94 9.83 7.49
N HIS A 50 4.37 8.77 6.79
CA HIS A 50 5.70 8.20 6.99
C HIS A 50 6.83 9.14 6.61
N VAL A 51 6.67 9.89 5.51
CA VAL A 51 7.61 10.96 5.14
C VAL A 51 7.71 11.98 6.27
N ALA A 52 6.59 12.46 6.79
CA ALA A 52 6.58 13.42 7.89
C ALA A 52 7.29 12.86 9.14
N LEU A 53 6.97 11.63 9.54
CA LEU A 53 7.63 10.97 10.68
C LEU A 53 9.14 10.79 10.44
N ALA A 54 9.54 10.39 9.24
CA ALA A 54 10.95 10.25 8.88
C ALA A 54 11.71 11.58 9.02
N GLY A 55 11.11 12.70 8.58
CA GLY A 55 11.67 14.04 8.75
C GLY A 55 11.76 14.48 10.22
N LEU A 56 10.89 13.96 11.08
CA LEU A 56 10.91 14.18 12.54
C LEU A 56 11.88 13.27 13.29
N GLY A 57 12.67 12.43 12.59
CA GLY A 57 13.68 11.59 13.22
C GLY A 57 13.19 10.20 13.63
N LEU A 58 12.21 9.62 12.93
CA LEU A 58 11.71 8.27 13.18
C LEU A 58 12.82 7.20 13.25
N ALA A 59 13.89 7.36 12.46
CA ALA A 59 15.05 6.46 12.51
C ALA A 59 15.74 6.50 13.90
N ALA A 60 15.92 7.68 14.48
CA ALA A 60 16.48 7.84 15.82
C ALA A 60 15.54 7.27 16.89
N LEU A 61 14.23 7.42 16.71
CA LEU A 61 13.24 6.83 17.61
C LEU A 61 13.35 5.30 17.68
N PHE A 62 13.55 4.62 16.55
CA PHE A 62 13.73 3.16 16.55
C PHE A 62 15.06 2.69 17.12
N ILE A 63 16.11 3.50 17.00
CA ILE A 63 17.38 3.22 17.70
C ILE A 63 17.17 3.33 19.21
N ALA A 64 16.46 4.36 19.67
CA ALA A 64 16.19 4.59 21.09
C ALA A 64 15.17 3.60 21.69
N ALA A 65 14.18 3.18 20.91
CA ALA A 65 13.11 2.27 21.33
C ALA A 65 12.85 1.20 20.25
N PRO A 66 13.71 0.16 20.16
CA PRO A 66 13.58 -0.90 19.15
C PRO A 66 12.24 -1.64 19.22
N TRP A 67 11.64 -1.73 20.40
CA TRP A 67 10.35 -2.40 20.60
C TRP A 67 9.18 -1.74 19.85
N LEU A 68 9.25 -0.44 19.53
CA LEU A 68 8.21 0.21 18.70
C LEU A 68 8.13 -0.43 17.32
N PHE A 69 9.27 -0.81 16.76
CA PHE A 69 9.32 -1.48 15.47
C PHE A 69 8.61 -2.83 15.54
N ASP A 70 8.84 -3.62 16.59
CA ASP A 70 8.15 -4.89 16.81
C ASP A 70 6.63 -4.70 16.97
N VAL A 71 6.19 -3.67 17.69
CA VAL A 71 4.75 -3.36 17.81
C VAL A 71 4.12 -3.11 16.44
N VAL A 72 4.74 -2.26 15.60
CA VAL A 72 4.24 -1.98 14.25
C VAL A 72 4.29 -3.26 13.40
N ARG A 73 5.35 -4.05 13.52
CA ARG A 73 5.57 -5.31 12.80
C ARG A 73 4.48 -6.34 13.09
N TYR A 74 4.20 -6.61 14.36
CA TYR A 74 3.16 -7.55 14.75
C TYR A 74 1.75 -7.03 14.47
N ALA A 75 1.49 -5.73 14.68
CA ALA A 75 0.21 -5.13 14.32
C ALA A 75 -0.07 -5.23 12.80
N GLY A 76 0.95 -4.97 11.98
CA GLY A 76 0.90 -5.14 10.54
C GLY A 76 0.64 -6.59 10.12
N ALA A 77 1.36 -7.55 10.70
CA ALA A 77 1.17 -8.95 10.41
C ALA A 77 -0.26 -9.41 10.75
N ALA A 78 -0.76 -9.05 11.94
CA ALA A 78 -2.12 -9.35 12.36
C ALA A 78 -3.16 -8.74 11.42
N TYR A 79 -2.96 -7.48 11.00
CA TYR A 79 -3.86 -6.80 10.07
C TYR A 79 -3.86 -7.43 8.67
N LEU A 80 -2.71 -7.83 8.15
CA LEU A 80 -2.60 -8.55 6.86
C LEU A 80 -3.28 -9.93 6.91
N VAL A 81 -3.12 -10.68 8.01
CA VAL A 81 -3.85 -11.94 8.22
C VAL A 81 -5.35 -11.68 8.26
N TRP A 82 -5.80 -10.66 8.99
CA TRP A 82 -7.20 -10.28 9.05
C TRP A 82 -7.78 -9.90 7.67
N LEU A 83 -7.02 -9.18 6.85
CA LEU A 83 -7.39 -8.89 5.46
C LEU A 83 -7.45 -10.17 4.63
N ALA A 84 -6.42 -11.02 4.70
CA ALA A 84 -6.37 -12.28 3.95
C ALA A 84 -7.57 -13.19 4.27
N LEU A 85 -7.93 -13.31 5.55
CA LEU A 85 -9.08 -14.08 5.97
C LEU A 85 -10.40 -13.51 5.44
N GLN A 86 -10.54 -12.19 5.38
CA GLN A 86 -11.71 -11.56 4.74
C GLN A 86 -11.77 -11.88 3.25
N LEU A 87 -10.64 -11.87 2.54
CA LEU A 87 -10.57 -12.22 1.13
C LEU A 87 -11.00 -13.67 0.91
N ILE A 88 -10.39 -14.62 1.64
CA ILE A 88 -10.64 -16.06 1.50
C ILE A 88 -12.09 -16.43 1.86
N ARG A 89 -12.67 -15.77 2.87
CA ARG A 89 -14.05 -16.01 3.32
C ARG A 89 -15.10 -15.28 2.49
N ALA A 90 -14.70 -14.37 1.59
CA ALA A 90 -15.64 -13.62 0.77
C ALA A 90 -16.43 -14.57 -0.16
N ARG A 91 -17.76 -14.50 -0.06
CA ARG A 91 -18.67 -15.29 -0.90
C ARG A 91 -18.72 -14.69 -2.32
N PRO A 92 -18.51 -15.49 -3.39
CA PRO A 92 -18.70 -15.03 -4.76
C PRO A 92 -20.15 -14.58 -4.97
N SER A 93 -20.37 -13.33 -5.39
CA SER A 93 -21.72 -12.83 -5.67
C SER A 93 -22.08 -13.11 -7.13
N PRO A 94 -23.26 -13.68 -7.43
CA PRO A 94 -23.83 -13.58 -8.77
C PRO A 94 -23.94 -12.11 -9.16
N ARG A 95 -23.56 -11.80 -10.39
CA ARG A 95 -23.66 -10.45 -10.96
C ARG A 95 -25.11 -10.21 -11.35
N THR A 96 -25.99 -9.95 -10.39
CA THR A 96 -27.27 -9.33 -10.72
C THR A 96 -26.96 -7.88 -11.08
N LYS A 97 -27.29 -7.49 -12.32
CA LYS A 97 -27.32 -6.09 -12.76
C LYS A 97 -28.43 -5.35 -12.01
N GLN A 98 -28.28 -5.15 -10.71
CA GLN A 98 -29.15 -4.29 -9.93
C GLN A 98 -28.28 -3.25 -9.24
N HIS A 99 -28.79 -2.02 -9.27
CA HIS A 99 -28.16 -0.82 -8.77
C HIS A 99 -27.39 -1.02 -7.46
N ALA A 100 -26.30 -0.27 -7.36
CA ALA A 100 -25.49 -0.11 -6.17
C ALA A 100 -26.37 -0.12 -4.92
N THR A 101 -26.30 -1.20 -4.15
CA THR A 101 -26.52 -1.08 -2.72
C THR A 101 -25.31 -0.31 -2.19
N PRO A 102 -25.47 0.89 -1.60
CA PRO A 102 -24.36 1.77 -1.23
C PRO A 102 -23.46 1.23 -0.11
N LEU A 103 -23.70 0.00 0.37
CA LEU A 103 -23.11 -0.57 1.58
C LEU A 103 -22.17 -1.77 1.36
N LYS A 104 -21.78 -2.12 0.12
CA LYS A 104 -20.80 -3.22 -0.12
C LYS A 104 -19.48 -2.82 -0.78
N GLY A 105 -19.27 -1.53 -1.00
CA GLY A 105 -17.97 -0.99 -1.36
C GLY A 105 -17.99 0.52 -1.25
N SER A 106 -17.93 1.05 -0.03
CA SER A 106 -17.76 2.50 0.11
C SER A 106 -16.33 2.87 -0.31
N TYR A 107 -16.18 3.92 -1.13
CA TYR A 107 -14.85 4.47 -1.44
C TYR A 107 -14.09 4.83 -0.17
N TYR A 108 -14.80 5.26 0.87
CA TYR A 108 -14.21 5.53 2.18
C TYR A 108 -13.63 4.27 2.84
N MET A 109 -14.30 3.12 2.74
CA MET A 109 -13.76 1.86 3.27
C MET A 109 -12.54 1.40 2.49
N ALA A 110 -12.54 1.55 1.16
CA ALA A 110 -11.39 1.24 0.31
C ALA A 110 -10.18 2.15 0.66
N PHE A 111 -10.43 3.46 0.80
CA PHE A 111 -9.45 4.43 1.28
C PHE A 111 -8.88 4.05 2.65
N ARG A 112 -9.75 3.76 3.64
CA ARG A 112 -9.32 3.36 4.99
C ARG A 112 -8.48 2.09 4.98
N ARG A 113 -8.84 1.10 4.15
CA ARG A 113 -8.05 -0.12 4.00
C ARG A 113 -6.66 0.20 3.47
N GLY A 114 -6.55 1.01 2.42
CA GLY A 114 -5.26 1.48 1.91
C GLY A 114 -4.45 2.18 3.00
N LEU A 115 -5.05 3.20 3.65
CA LEU A 115 -4.42 3.97 4.72
C LEU A 115 -3.85 3.07 5.83
N LEU A 116 -4.68 2.18 6.39
CA LEU A 116 -4.28 1.28 7.47
C LEU A 116 -3.23 0.26 7.02
N THR A 117 -3.34 -0.26 5.79
CA THR A 117 -2.37 -1.25 5.28
C THR A 117 -0.99 -0.64 5.21
N ASN A 118 -0.85 0.57 4.66
CA ASN A 118 0.46 1.19 4.56
C ASN A 118 0.95 1.71 5.92
N LEU A 119 0.12 2.34 6.76
CA LEU A 119 0.55 2.78 8.09
C LEU A 119 1.07 1.61 8.95
N LEU A 120 0.46 0.44 8.82
CA LEU A 120 0.89 -0.78 9.50
C LEU A 120 1.90 -1.60 8.68
N ASN A 121 2.56 -0.99 7.69
CA ASN A 121 3.58 -1.63 6.87
C ASN A 121 4.97 -1.15 7.31
N PRO A 122 5.68 -1.91 8.19
CA PRO A 122 7.02 -1.55 8.65
C PRO A 122 8.01 -1.35 7.51
N LYS A 123 7.83 -2.04 6.39
CA LYS A 123 8.67 -1.87 5.20
C LYS A 123 8.53 -0.45 4.65
N SER A 124 7.31 0.05 4.49
CA SER A 124 7.05 1.41 3.98
C SER A 124 7.59 2.48 4.93
N LEU A 125 7.44 2.25 6.23
CA LEU A 125 7.89 3.15 7.28
C LEU A 125 9.43 3.22 7.34
N LEU A 126 10.12 2.06 7.37
CA LEU A 126 11.58 1.99 7.33
C LEU A 126 12.13 2.54 6.02
N PHE A 127 11.48 2.24 4.90
CA PHE A 127 11.89 2.74 3.60
C PHE A 127 11.96 4.26 3.57
N CYS A 128 10.92 4.97 4.05
CA CYS A 128 10.96 6.42 4.13
C CYS A 128 12.06 6.92 5.09
N SER A 129 12.20 6.26 6.24
CA SER A 129 13.15 6.64 7.30
C SER A 129 14.62 6.45 6.90
N VAL A 130 14.90 5.50 6.02
CA VAL A 130 16.26 5.18 5.58
C VAL A 130 16.57 5.82 4.23
N LEU A 131 15.64 5.77 3.27
CA LEU A 131 15.88 6.28 1.93
C LEU A 131 15.96 7.81 1.92
N LEU A 132 14.98 8.53 2.50
CA LEU A 132 14.91 9.99 2.35
C LEU A 132 16.17 10.70 2.87
N PRO A 133 16.69 10.39 4.08
CA PRO A 133 17.89 11.06 4.58
C PRO A 133 19.13 10.84 3.70
N GLN A 134 19.24 9.72 3.00
CA GLN A 134 20.38 9.42 2.14
C GLN A 134 20.51 10.36 0.94
N PHE A 135 19.42 11.02 0.53
CA PHE A 135 19.42 11.93 -0.62
C PHE A 135 19.43 13.41 -0.20
N VAL A 136 19.38 13.70 1.11
CA VAL A 136 19.40 15.06 1.65
C VAL A 136 20.83 15.46 1.99
N HIS A 137 21.24 16.62 1.49
CA HIS A 137 22.60 17.15 1.69
C HIS A 137 22.50 18.49 2.40
N ALA A 138 22.90 18.54 3.67
CA ALA A 138 22.79 19.75 4.51
C ALA A 138 23.56 20.96 3.93
N GLU A 139 24.68 20.70 3.25
CA GLU A 139 25.53 21.72 2.60
C GLU A 139 24.90 22.34 1.35
N GLN A 140 23.84 21.74 0.79
CA GLN A 140 23.22 22.14 -0.49
C GLN A 140 21.94 22.97 -0.32
N GLY A 141 21.66 23.47 0.90
CA GLY A 141 20.54 24.36 1.19
C GLY A 141 19.60 23.83 2.28
N ALA A 142 18.39 24.37 2.35
CA ALA A 142 17.44 24.07 3.42
C ALA A 142 17.01 22.58 3.41
N VAL A 143 17.45 21.84 4.44
CA VAL A 143 17.14 20.41 4.67
C VAL A 143 15.64 20.14 4.60
N ALA A 144 14.82 20.97 5.25
CA ALA A 144 13.37 20.79 5.28
C ALA A 144 12.74 20.87 3.86
N LEU A 145 13.25 21.76 3.00
CA LEU A 145 12.76 21.90 1.63
C LEU A 145 13.16 20.68 0.79
N GLN A 146 14.41 20.24 0.89
CA GLN A 146 14.88 19.02 0.20
C GLN A 146 14.05 17.80 0.62
N PHE A 147 13.81 17.64 1.92
CA PHE A 147 13.02 16.55 2.47
C PHE A 147 11.56 16.58 1.98
N THR A 148 10.96 17.78 1.96
CA THR A 148 9.58 17.97 1.46
C THR A 148 9.48 17.64 -0.02
N LEU A 149 10.44 18.06 -0.85
CA LEU A 149 10.47 17.77 -2.28
C LEU A 149 10.65 16.27 -2.56
N LEU A 150 11.64 15.63 -1.93
CA LEU A 150 11.87 14.19 -2.05
C LEU A 150 10.67 13.39 -1.56
N GLY A 151 10.06 13.80 -0.46
CA GLY A 151 8.84 13.21 0.09
C GLY A 151 7.66 13.32 -0.87
N ALA A 152 7.43 14.51 -1.44
CA ALA A 152 6.38 14.73 -2.43
C ALA A 152 6.59 13.86 -3.69
N MET A 153 7.82 13.72 -4.15
CA MET A 153 8.17 12.84 -5.27
C MET A 153 7.93 11.37 -4.93
N LEU A 154 8.36 10.90 -3.75
CA LEU A 154 8.11 9.53 -3.28
C LEU A 154 6.62 9.21 -3.24
N VAL A 155 5.81 10.12 -2.70
CA VAL A 155 4.35 9.96 -2.61
C VAL A 155 3.72 9.99 -4.01
N GLY A 156 4.08 10.98 -4.84
CA GLY A 156 3.56 11.16 -6.19
C GLY A 156 3.88 10.00 -7.12
N ILE A 157 5.14 9.58 -7.18
CA ILE A 157 5.58 8.44 -8.00
C ILE A 157 4.86 7.17 -7.54
N GLY A 158 4.83 6.88 -6.24
CA GLY A 158 4.12 5.68 -5.78
C GLY A 158 2.62 5.74 -6.05
N LEU A 159 1.99 6.94 -6.02
CA LEU A 159 0.58 7.08 -6.41
C LEU A 159 0.36 6.79 -7.90
N ILE A 160 1.30 7.17 -8.77
CA ILE A 160 1.26 6.81 -10.20
C ILE A 160 1.32 5.29 -10.37
N TYR A 161 2.23 4.61 -9.66
CA TYR A 161 2.32 3.15 -9.67
C TYR A 161 1.04 2.49 -9.12
N ASP A 162 0.52 2.98 -8.00
CA ASP A 162 -0.72 2.46 -7.42
C ASP A 162 -1.92 2.66 -8.39
N ALA A 163 -2.00 3.81 -9.06
CA ALA A 163 -3.01 4.06 -10.08
C ALA A 163 -2.85 3.13 -11.30
N PHE A 164 -1.62 2.81 -11.68
CA PHE A 164 -1.32 1.82 -12.71
C PHE A 164 -1.80 0.41 -12.30
N TYR A 165 -1.49 -0.05 -11.07
CA TYR A 165 -2.01 -1.31 -10.53
C TYR A 165 -3.55 -1.31 -10.44
N ALA A 166 -4.16 -0.17 -10.08
CA ALA A 166 -5.61 -0.04 -10.09
C ALA A 166 -6.18 -0.22 -11.51
N CYS A 167 -5.53 0.32 -12.54
CA CYS A 167 -5.94 0.11 -13.93
C CYS A 167 -5.79 -1.34 -14.38
N ILE A 168 -4.70 -2.02 -14.00
CA ILE A 168 -4.51 -3.46 -14.26
C ILE A 168 -5.62 -4.27 -13.59
N GLY A 169 -5.89 -4.02 -12.31
CA GLY A 169 -6.93 -4.73 -11.56
C GLY A 169 -8.30 -4.56 -12.20
N ALA A 170 -8.64 -3.35 -12.64
CA ALA A 170 -9.90 -3.10 -13.35
C ALA A 170 -10.00 -3.86 -14.69
N LYS A 171 -8.88 -4.06 -15.38
CA LYS A 171 -8.85 -4.93 -16.58
C LYS A 171 -9.11 -6.40 -16.21
N MET A 172 -8.51 -6.88 -15.12
CA MET A 172 -8.72 -8.25 -14.59
C MET A 172 -10.18 -8.48 -14.15
N GLN A 173 -10.85 -7.43 -13.65
CA GLN A 173 -12.26 -7.51 -13.26
C GLN A 173 -13.13 -8.10 -14.37
N ARG A 174 -12.90 -7.71 -15.64
CA ARG A 174 -13.69 -8.20 -16.77
C ARG A 174 -13.53 -9.70 -17.02
N TRP A 175 -12.37 -10.27 -16.69
CA TRP A 175 -12.02 -11.67 -16.93
C TRP A 175 -12.54 -12.60 -15.84
N VAL A 176 -12.68 -12.04 -14.63
CA VAL A 176 -13.14 -12.75 -13.43
C VAL A 176 -14.64 -12.50 -13.18
N ALA A 177 -15.19 -11.40 -13.71
CA ALA A 177 -16.61 -11.08 -13.61
C ALA A 177 -17.48 -12.18 -14.22
N GLY A 178 -18.48 -12.63 -13.46
CA GLY A 178 -19.45 -13.63 -13.92
C GLY A 178 -19.05 -15.09 -13.70
N ASN A 179 -17.82 -15.38 -13.25
CA ASN A 179 -17.41 -16.75 -12.92
C ASN A 179 -17.00 -16.88 -11.44
N GLN A 180 -17.87 -17.50 -10.65
CA GLN A 180 -17.68 -17.68 -9.20
C GLN A 180 -16.42 -18.49 -8.86
N LYS A 181 -16.04 -19.47 -9.69
CA LYS A 181 -14.81 -20.25 -9.47
C LYS A 181 -13.58 -19.37 -9.63
N LYS A 182 -13.53 -18.52 -10.68
CA LYS A 182 -12.42 -17.57 -10.90
C LYS A 182 -12.32 -16.56 -9.76
N GLN A 183 -13.44 -16.03 -9.28
CA GLN A 183 -13.48 -15.12 -8.13
C GLN A 183 -12.94 -15.78 -6.86
N LYS A 184 -13.32 -17.03 -6.60
CA LYS A 184 -12.84 -17.79 -5.45
C LYS A 184 -11.34 -18.07 -5.53
N ILE A 185 -10.84 -18.52 -6.68
CA ILE A 185 -9.41 -18.74 -6.93
C ILE A 185 -8.64 -17.44 -6.72
N GLN A 186 -9.11 -16.34 -7.29
CA GLN A 186 -8.51 -15.03 -7.13
C GLN A 186 -8.38 -14.66 -5.65
N ASN A 187 -9.48 -14.70 -4.90
CA ASN A 187 -9.48 -14.38 -3.47
C ASN A 187 -8.51 -15.26 -2.68
N TRP A 188 -8.41 -16.54 -3.03
CA TRP A 188 -7.47 -17.47 -2.43
C TRP A 188 -6.00 -17.12 -2.72
N VAL A 189 -5.68 -16.79 -3.98
CA VAL A 189 -4.33 -16.38 -4.38
C VAL A 189 -3.91 -15.12 -3.64
N PHE A 190 -4.73 -14.06 -3.68
CA PHE A 190 -4.43 -12.81 -2.99
C PHE A 190 -4.35 -13.00 -1.47
N GLY A 191 -5.27 -13.77 -0.87
CA GLY A 191 -5.24 -14.09 0.55
C GLY A 191 -3.98 -14.85 0.97
N THR A 192 -3.57 -15.85 0.18
CA THR A 192 -2.34 -16.62 0.45
C THR A 192 -1.10 -15.75 0.34
N LEU A 193 -1.03 -14.87 -0.66
CA LEU A 193 0.08 -13.91 -0.80
C LEU A 193 0.15 -12.96 0.39
N LEU A 194 -1.00 -12.42 0.85
CA LEU A 194 -1.05 -11.55 2.03
C LEU A 194 -0.62 -12.28 3.32
N ILE A 195 -1.00 -13.55 3.48
CA ILE A 195 -0.50 -14.38 4.59
C ILE A 195 1.03 -14.57 4.47
N GLY A 196 1.55 -14.84 3.28
CA GLY A 196 2.98 -14.94 3.04
C GLY A 196 3.73 -13.66 3.43
N PHE A 197 3.18 -12.48 3.08
CA PHE A 197 3.72 -11.20 3.54
C PHE A 197 3.63 -11.03 5.06
N ALA A 198 2.52 -11.43 5.69
CA ALA A 198 2.36 -11.35 7.13
C ALA A 198 3.38 -12.23 7.88
N LEU A 199 3.62 -13.45 7.40
CA LEU A 199 4.61 -14.36 7.98
C LEU A 199 6.02 -13.80 7.84
N ARG A 200 6.38 -13.31 6.65
CA ARG A 200 7.66 -12.63 6.41
C ARG A 200 7.83 -11.38 7.27
N LEU A 201 6.72 -10.72 7.61
CA LEU A 201 6.75 -9.55 8.48
C LEU A 201 6.99 -9.97 9.94
N ALA A 202 6.38 -11.06 10.39
CA ALA A 202 6.47 -11.53 11.77
C ALA A 202 7.75 -12.33 12.10
N SER A 203 8.43 -12.89 11.10
CA SER A 203 9.76 -13.51 11.22
C SER A 203 10.83 -12.44 11.36
#